data_AF-A0A2H0UFJ1-F1
#
_entry.id   AF-A0A2H0UFJ1-F1
#
_cell.length_a   1.000
_cell.length_b   1.000
_cell.length_c   1.000
_cell.angle_alpha   90.00
_cell.angle_beta   90.00
_cell.angle_gamma   90.00
#
_symmetry.space_group_name_H-M   'P 1'
#
loop_
_entity.id
_entity.type
_entity.pdbx_description
1 polymer ?
#
loop_
_entity_poly.entity_id
_entity_poly.type
_entity_poly.pdbx_seq_one_letter_code
_entity_poly.pdbx_strand_id
1 'polypeptide(L)'
;MTALHLGAYRYSLYFTVEWFDMMMHFLGGFLVGSSIGWLLRFEVPIGLRSLLPTFWIIIIGVLSVALAWEAFELVAGIAPSIGYQKDTIEDIMLGLIGAVVAYGIFKK
;
A
#
# COMPACT_ATOMS: atom_id res chain seq x y z
N MET A 1 -7.87 -7.42 -7.39
CA MET A 1 -6.48 -7.54 -6.89
C MET A 1 -5.93 -8.94 -7.11
N THR A 2 -6.55 -10.00 -6.58
CA THR A 2 -6.07 -11.40 -6.72
C THR A 2 -5.85 -11.86 -8.17
N ALA A 3 -6.79 -11.62 -9.08
CA ALA A 3 -6.63 -11.99 -10.49
C ALA A 3 -5.51 -11.19 -11.20
N LEU A 4 -5.33 -9.92 -10.84
CA LEU A 4 -4.27 -9.06 -11.36
C LEU A 4 -2.90 -9.52 -10.86
N HIS A 5 -2.78 -9.83 -9.57
CA HIS A 5 -1.55 -10.34 -8.96
C HIS A 5 -1.15 -11.70 -9.55
N LEU A 6 -2.10 -12.64 -9.68
CA LEU A 6 -1.84 -13.95 -10.29
C LEU A 6 -1.42 -13.82 -11.76
N GLY A 7 -2.07 -12.94 -12.52
CA GLY A 7 -1.67 -12.64 -13.90
C GLY A 7 -0.27 -12.05 -13.98
N ALA A 8 0.02 -11.04 -13.16
CA ALA A 8 1.30 -10.36 -13.14
C ALA A 8 2.45 -11.27 -12.75
N TYR A 9 2.26 -12.15 -11.76
CA TYR A 9 3.23 -13.17 -11.41
C TYR A 9 3.44 -14.17 -12.56
N ARG A 10 2.35 -14.67 -13.17
CA ARG A 10 2.40 -15.67 -14.24
C ARG A 10 3.13 -15.19 -15.51
N TYR A 11 3.04 -13.89 -15.80
CA TYR A 11 3.64 -13.25 -16.96
C TYR A 11 4.90 -12.44 -16.61
N SER A 12 5.39 -12.52 -15.37
CA SER A 12 6.54 -11.75 -14.89
C SER A 12 6.40 -10.24 -15.12
N LEU A 13 5.17 -9.70 -15.09
CA LEU A 13 4.91 -8.28 -15.37
C LEU A 13 5.55 -7.37 -14.31
N TYR A 14 5.65 -7.83 -13.06
CA TYR A 14 6.40 -7.15 -12.01
C TYR A 14 7.86 -6.88 -12.41
N PHE A 15 8.47 -7.80 -13.15
CA PHE A 15 9.90 -7.76 -13.48
C PHE A 15 10.20 -7.26 -14.89
N THR A 16 9.20 -7.27 -15.78
CA THR A 16 9.34 -6.88 -17.19
C THR A 16 8.71 -5.53 -17.51
N VAL A 17 7.82 -5.04 -16.62
CA VAL A 17 7.02 -3.85 -16.87
C VAL A 17 7.01 -2.98 -15.61
N GLU A 18 8.00 -2.10 -15.50
CA GLU A 18 8.19 -1.20 -14.34
C GLU A 18 6.91 -0.42 -13.98
N TRP A 19 6.11 0.01 -14.97
CA TRP A 19 4.85 0.74 -14.69
C TRP A 19 3.78 -0.11 -14.01
N PHE A 20 3.80 -1.42 -14.23
CA PHE A 20 2.81 -2.30 -13.63
C PHE A 20 3.07 -2.44 -12.13
N ASP A 21 4.33 -2.56 -11.75
CA ASP A 21 4.74 -2.60 -10.37
C ASP A 21 4.38 -1.30 -9.63
N MET A 22 4.77 -0.15 -10.20
CA MET A 22 4.37 1.17 -9.69
C MET A 22 2.85 1.31 -9.51
N MET A 23 2.07 0.86 -10.50
CA MET A 23 0.61 0.89 -10.44
C MET A 23 0.09 0.02 -9.29
N MET A 24 0.70 -1.15 -9.05
CA MET A 24 0.30 -2.07 -7.99
C MET A 24 0.61 -1.53 -6.60
N HIS A 25 1.74 -0.84 -6.40
CA HIS A 25 2.05 -0.17 -5.13
C HIS A 25 1.07 0.97 -4.83
N PHE A 26 0.73 1.79 -5.83
CA PHE A 26 -0.32 2.80 -5.70
C PHE A 26 -1.67 2.19 -5.35
N LEU A 27 -2.11 1.17 -6.09
CA LEU A 27 -3.40 0.49 -5.85
C LEU A 27 -3.42 -0.23 -4.49
N GLY A 28 -2.29 -0.78 -4.06
CA GLY A 28 -2.11 -1.40 -2.75
C GLY A 28 -2.31 -0.39 -1.63
N GLY A 29 -1.61 0.74 -1.69
CA GLY A 29 -1.77 1.84 -0.74
C GLY A 29 -3.19 2.41 -0.72
N PHE A 30 -3.80 2.57 -1.89
CA PHE A 30 -5.20 3.00 -2.02
C PHE A 30 -6.18 2.01 -1.38
N LEU A 31 -6.02 0.72 -1.62
CA LEU A 31 -6.89 -0.33 -1.09
C LEU A 31 -6.75 -0.46 0.44
N VAL A 32 -5.52 -0.50 0.95
CA VAL A 32 -5.25 -0.56 2.39
C VAL A 32 -5.79 0.70 3.07
N GLY A 33 -5.49 1.88 2.54
CA GLY A 33 -5.99 3.14 3.07
C GLY A 33 -7.52 3.22 3.06
N SER A 34 -8.16 2.73 1.99
CA SER A 34 -9.63 2.69 1.90
C SER A 34 -10.24 1.71 2.89
N SER A 35 -9.59 0.58 3.11
CA SER A 35 -10.03 -0.44 4.08
C SER A 35 -9.94 0.10 5.51
N ILE A 36 -8.83 0.76 5.86
CA ILE A 36 -8.67 1.43 7.16
C ILE A 36 -9.73 2.52 7.33
N GLY A 37 -9.91 3.38 6.32
CA GLY A 37 -10.92 4.44 6.35
C GLY A 37 -12.34 3.91 6.54
N TRP A 38 -12.68 2.82 5.83
CA TRP A 38 -13.96 2.12 5.98
C TRP A 38 -14.16 1.61 7.41
N LEU A 39 -13.20 0.85 7.93
CA LEU A 39 -13.25 0.31 9.28
C LEU A 39 -13.45 1.41 10.32
N LEU A 40 -12.66 2.49 10.26
CA LEU A 40 -12.77 3.60 11.20
C LEU A 40 -14.11 4.33 11.11
N ARG A 41 -14.67 4.49 9.90
CA ARG A 41 -15.90 5.27 9.68
C ARG A 41 -17.15 4.47 10.05
N PHE A 42 -17.20 3.19 9.71
CA PHE A 42 -18.43 2.39 9.76
C PHE A 42 -18.41 1.29 10.80
N GLU A 43 -17.26 0.66 11.06
CA GLU A 43 -17.19 -0.51 11.93
C GLU A 43 -16.72 -0.18 13.36
N VAL A 44 -15.85 0.80 13.53
CA VAL A 44 -15.34 1.20 14.86
C VAL A 44 -16.36 2.10 15.57
N PRO A 45 -16.92 1.66 16.73
CA PRO A 45 -17.84 2.46 17.53
C PRO A 45 -17.22 3.79 17.94
N ILE A 46 -18.02 4.86 17.99
CA ILE A 46 -17.52 6.23 18.27
C ILE A 46 -16.71 6.29 19.57
N GLY A 47 -17.14 5.59 20.62
CA GLY A 47 -16.45 5.55 21.91
C GLY A 47 -15.11 4.81 21.92
N LEU A 48 -14.78 4.06 20.86
CA LEU A 48 -13.52 3.32 20.69
C LEU A 48 -12.62 3.93 19.60
N ARG A 49 -13.04 5.04 18.98
CA ARG A 49 -12.23 5.71 17.96
C ARG A 49 -11.01 6.35 18.61
N SER A 50 -9.86 6.19 17.97
CA SER A 50 -8.63 6.83 18.39
C SER A 50 -8.76 8.36 18.38
N LEU A 51 -8.04 9.04 19.28
CA LEU A 51 -7.86 10.49 19.26
C LEU A 51 -6.98 10.95 18.09
N LEU A 52 -6.22 10.03 17.48
CA LEU A 52 -5.39 10.34 16.33
C LEU A 52 -6.29 10.66 15.12
N PRO A 53 -6.02 11.74 14.36
CA PRO A 53 -6.78 12.05 13.16
C PRO A 53 -6.79 10.87 12.17
N THR A 54 -7.95 10.59 11.56
CA THR A 54 -8.14 9.52 10.55
C THR A 54 -7.06 9.50 9.48
N PHE A 55 -6.63 10.69 9.03
CA PHE A 55 -5.54 10.85 8.07
C PHE A 55 -4.26 10.14 8.53
N TRP A 56 -3.82 10.38 9.76
CA TRP A 56 -2.59 9.80 10.29
C TRP A 56 -2.72 8.29 10.53
N ILE A 57 -3.89 7.82 10.96
CA ILE A 57 -4.13 6.37 11.09
C ILE A 57 -3.99 5.66 9.75
N ILE A 58 -4.56 6.25 8.68
CA ILE A 58 -4.44 5.73 7.31
C ILE A 58 -2.97 5.74 6.85
N ILE A 59 -2.26 6.86 7.02
CA ILE A 59 -0.86 7.00 6.60
C ILE A 59 0.04 5.99 7.32
N ILE A 60 -0.07 5.89 8.66
CA ILE A 60 0.74 4.95 9.45
C ILE A 60 0.41 3.50 9.08
N GLY A 61 -0.87 3.17 8.88
CA GLY A 61 -1.28 1.82 8.50
C GLY A 61 -0.74 1.42 7.13
N VAL A 62 -0.85 2.29 6.12
CA VAL A 62 -0.29 2.03 4.78
C VAL A 62 1.22 1.95 4.82
N LEU A 63 1.89 2.85 5.54
CA LEU A 63 3.35 2.80 5.72
C LEU A 63 3.80 1.49 6.36
N SER A 64 3.06 1.01 7.36
CA SER A 64 3.37 -0.26 8.03
C SER A 64 3.26 -1.45 7.07
N VAL A 65 2.26 -1.46 6.19
CA VAL A 65 2.10 -2.51 5.17
C VAL A 65 3.20 -2.40 4.11
N ALA A 66 3.54 -1.20 3.64
CA ALA A 66 4.62 -0.99 2.68
C ALA A 66 5.96 -1.49 3.24
N LEU A 67 6.33 -1.08 4.46
CA LEU A 67 7.56 -1.55 5.10
C LEU A 67 7.57 -3.07 5.35
N ALA A 68 6.40 -3.66 5.64
CA ALA A 68 6.29 -5.11 5.78
C ALA A 68 6.48 -5.85 4.43
N TRP A 69 6.05 -5.25 3.32
CA TRP A 69 6.28 -5.77 1.98
C TRP A 69 7.78 -5.77 1.63
N GLU A 70 8.47 -4.65 1.84
CA GLU A 70 9.93 -4.55 1.65
C GLU A 70 10.71 -5.59 2.46
N ALA A 71 10.35 -5.75 3.73
CA ALA A 71 10.95 -6.75 4.59
C ALA A 71 10.68 -8.17 4.09
N PHE A 72 9.48 -8.43 3.56
CA PHE A 72 9.14 -9.70 2.94
C PHE A 72 10.01 -9.98 1.70
N GLU A 73 10.23 -8.98 0.84
CA GLU A 73 11.05 -9.15 -0.36
C GLU A 73 12.50 -9.52 -0.05
N LEU A 74 13.08 -8.87 0.97
CA LEU A 74 14.41 -9.20 1.48
C LEU A 74 14.48 -10.62 2.01
N VAL A 75 13.51 -11.04 2.84
CA VAL A 75 13.49 -12.37 3.45
C VAL A 75 13.20 -13.47 2.42
N ALA A 76 12.35 -13.19 1.44
CA ALA A 76 12.01 -14.11 0.36
C ALA A 76 13.08 -14.19 -0.73
N GLY A 77 14.10 -13.31 -0.70
CA GLY A 77 15.18 -13.26 -1.69
C GLY A 77 14.71 -12.83 -3.06
N ILE A 78 13.62 -12.06 -3.13
CA ILE A 78 13.05 -11.51 -4.38
C ILE A 78 13.36 -10.02 -4.56
N ALA A 79 13.96 -9.39 -3.56
CA ALA A 79 14.43 -8.02 -3.65
C ALA A 79 15.45 -7.85 -4.79
N PRO A 80 15.35 -6.78 -5.61
CA PRO A 80 16.27 -6.54 -6.72
C PRO A 80 17.72 -6.36 -6.24
N SER A 81 18.67 -7.01 -6.93
CA SER A 81 20.10 -6.97 -6.54
C SER A 81 20.77 -5.63 -6.80
N ILE A 82 20.21 -4.80 -7.68
CA ILE A 82 20.72 -3.47 -8.04
C ILE A 82 19.55 -2.50 -7.93
N GLY A 83 19.76 -1.37 -7.26
CA GLY A 83 18.75 -0.32 -7.18
C GLY A 83 17.65 -0.53 -6.12
N TYR A 84 17.75 -1.55 -5.27
CA TYR A 84 16.78 -1.84 -4.21
C TYR A 84 16.37 -0.60 -3.39
N GLN A 85 17.34 0.23 -2.99
CA GLN A 85 17.04 1.45 -2.24
C GLN A 85 16.12 2.42 -3.00
N LYS A 86 16.28 2.52 -4.32
CA LYS A 86 15.46 3.40 -5.16
C LYS A 86 14.04 2.80 -5.29
N ASP A 87 13.98 1.50 -5.56
CA ASP A 87 12.76 0.69 -5.68
C ASP A 87 11.88 0.83 -4.42
N THR A 88 12.45 0.51 -3.25
CA THR A 88 11.81 0.67 -1.94
C THR A 88 11.26 2.09 -1.71
N ILE A 89 12.02 3.12 -2.08
CA ILE A 89 11.56 4.52 -1.92
C ILE A 89 10.37 4.79 -2.83
N GLU A 90 10.43 4.34 -4.08
CA GLU A 90 9.37 4.50 -5.07
C GLU A 90 8.08 3.79 -4.61
N ASP A 91 8.20 2.57 -4.11
CA ASP A 91 7.09 1.74 -3.62
C ASP A 91 6.40 2.34 -2.41
N ILE A 92 7.19 2.82 -1.44
CA ILE A 92 6.65 3.53 -0.27
C ILE A 92 5.96 4.82 -0.71
N MET A 93 6.57 5.61 -1.60
CA MET A 93 5.96 6.86 -2.07
C MET A 93 4.64 6.61 -2.79
N LEU A 94 4.59 5.62 -3.69
CA LEU A 94 3.39 5.28 -4.43
C LEU A 94 2.28 4.76 -3.51
N GLY A 95 2.63 3.91 -2.54
CA GLY A 95 1.70 3.47 -1.50
C GLY A 95 1.12 4.64 -0.71
N LEU A 96 1.95 5.60 -0.29
CA LEU A 96 1.51 6.79 0.43
C LEU A 96 0.63 7.71 -0.43
N ILE A 97 0.93 7.88 -1.72
CA ILE A 97 0.07 8.64 -2.64
C ILE A 97 -1.31 7.97 -2.75
N GLY A 98 -1.36 6.63 -2.88
CA GLY A 98 -2.61 5.87 -2.83
C GLY A 98 -3.39 6.09 -1.54
N ALA A 99 -2.70 6.13 -0.40
CA ALA A 99 -3.31 6.42 0.91
C ALA A 99 -3.93 7.82 0.99
N VAL A 100 -3.27 8.85 0.45
CA VAL A 100 -3.79 10.22 0.39
C VAL A 100 -5.06 10.28 -0.46
N VAL A 101 -5.08 9.60 -1.61
CA VAL A 101 -6.27 9.50 -2.46
C VAL A 101 -7.41 8.80 -1.71
N ALA A 102 -7.12 7.70 -1.00
CA ALA A 102 -8.10 7.00 -0.19
C ALA A 102 -8.69 7.89 0.92
N TYR A 103 -7.87 8.67 1.62
CA TYR A 103 -8.36 9.61 2.64
C TYR A 103 -9.34 10.65 2.06
N GLY A 104 -9.13 11.09 0.80
CA GLY A 104 -10.05 11.99 0.11
C GLY A 104 -11.50 11.48 0.03
N ILE A 105 -11.71 10.16 0.03
CA ILE A 105 -13.03 9.53 0.03
C ILE A 105 -13.75 9.73 1.37
N PHE A 106 -13.01 9.74 2.48
CA PHE A 106 -13.55 9.79 3.85
C PHE A 106 -13.49 11.18 4.50
N LYS A 107 -12.94 12.18 3.79
CA LYS A 107 -12.82 13.57 4.26
C LYS A 107 -14.18 14.30 4.38
N LYS A 108 -15.29 13.66 3.98
CA LYS A 108 -16.66 14.22 4.06
C LYS A 108 -17.38 13.91 5.37
#